data_AF-A0A1Y1SD35-F1
#
_entry.id   AF-A0A1Y1SD35-F1
#
_cell.length_a   1.000
_cell.length_b   1.000
_cell.length_c   1.000
_cell.angle_alpha   90.00
_cell.angle_beta   90.00
_cell.angle_gamma   90.00
#
_symmetry.space_group_name_H-M   'P 1'
#
loop_
_entity.id
_entity.type
_entity.pdbx_description
1 polymer ?
#
loop_
_entity_poly.entity_id
_entity_poly.type
_entity_poly.pdbx_seq_one_letter_code
_entity_poly.pdbx_strand_id
1 'polypeptide(L)' 'MDAMKIFTQLSLNSLNRKDQMFYDPDAKFRVERVINSNGAQVSPGDLLFIVRPVPDK' A
#
# COMPACT_ATOMS: atom_id res chain seq x y z
N MET A 1 -28.89 2.99 -7.70
CA MET A 1 -27.64 2.32 -8.09
C MET A 1 -26.93 1.97 -6.80
N ASP A 2 -26.90 0.70 -6.42
CA ASP A 2 -26.20 0.25 -5.22
C ASP A 2 -24.70 0.49 -5.38
N ALA A 3 -24.11 1.24 -4.45
CA ALA A 3 -22.67 1.47 -4.41
C ALA A 3 -21.99 0.14 -4.04
N MET A 4 -21.34 -0.50 -5.00
CA MET A 4 -20.57 -1.71 -4.74
C MET A 4 -19.34 -1.33 -3.89
N LYS A 5 -19.15 -2.00 -2.75
CA LYS A 5 -17.88 -1.94 -2.02
C LYS A 5 -16.84 -2.67 -2.85
N ILE A 6 -16.02 -1.94 -3.60
CA ILE A 6 -14.90 -2.52 -4.33
C ILE A 6 -13.76 -2.75 -3.34
N PHE A 7 -13.35 -4.01 -3.22
CA PHE A 7 -12.13 -4.38 -2.51
C PHE A 7 -10.99 -4.48 -3.52
N THR A 8 -10.06 -3.54 -3.44
CA THR A 8 -8.86 -3.55 -4.28
C THR A 8 -7.69 -4.02 -3.44
N GLN A 9 -7.02 -5.08 -3.87
CA GLN A 9 -5.77 -5.51 -3.26
C GLN A 9 -4.67 -4.49 -3.59
N LEU A 10 -4.07 -3.91 -2.56
CA LEU A 10 -2.98 -2.95 -2.72
C LEU A 10 -1.63 -3.67 -2.59
N SER A 11 -0.69 -3.35 -3.48
CA SER A 11 0.70 -3.77 -3.35
C SER A 11 1.63 -2.57 -3.51
N LEU A 12 2.82 -2.59 -2.92
CA LEU A 12 3.79 -1.50 -3.09
C LEU A 12 4.17 -1.33 -4.57
N ASN A 13 4.31 -2.45 -5.31
CA ASN A 13 4.60 -2.41 -6.74
C ASN A 13 3.49 -1.71 -7.56
N SER A 14 2.22 -1.84 -7.16
CA SER A 14 1.11 -1.13 -7.85
C SER A 14 1.17 0.40 -7.72
N LEU A 15 2.01 0.94 -6.83
CA LEU A 15 2.24 2.37 -6.67
C LEU A 15 3.36 2.90 -7.60
N ASN A 16 4.09 2.01 -8.27
CA ASN A 16 5.06 2.40 -9.29
C ASN A 16 4.34 3.05 -10.48
N ARG A 17 5.00 4.01 -11.12
CA ARG A 17 4.54 4.64 -12.36
C ARG A 17 5.36 4.10 -13.53
N LYS A 18 4.81 4.20 -14.75
CA LYS A 18 5.46 3.70 -15.97
C LYS A 18 6.92 4.17 -16.13
N ASP A 19 7.18 5.40 -15.71
CA ASP A 19 8.51 6.04 -15.85
C ASP A 19 9.22 6.24 -14.51
N GLN A 20 8.68 5.70 -13.41
CA GLN A 20 9.26 5.89 -12.08
C GLN A 20 9.01 4.70 -11.15
N MET A 21 10.10 4.05 -10.74
CA MET A 21 10.10 3.00 -9.74
C MET A 21 10.31 3.59 -8.34
N PHE A 22 9.27 3.58 -7.52
CA PHE A 22 9.34 3.99 -6.12
C PHE A 22 9.68 2.82 -5.20
N TYR A 23 9.14 1.64 -5.52
CA TYR A 23 9.32 0.41 -4.75
C TYR A 23 9.90 -0.66 -5.66
N ASP A 24 11.14 -1.07 -5.36
CA ASP A 24 11.80 -2.16 -6.07
C ASP A 24 11.05 -3.49 -5.86
N PRO A 25 10.66 -4.21 -6.94
CA PRO A 25 9.99 -5.51 -6.84
C PRO A 25 10.78 -6.58 -6.09
N ASP A 26 12.12 -6.49 -6.11
CA ASP A 26 13.00 -7.46 -5.47
C ASP A 26 13.33 -7.06 -4.01
N ALA A 27 13.01 -5.83 -3.61
CA ALA A 27 13.21 -5.38 -2.24
C ALA A 27 12.11 -5.89 -1.29
N LYS A 28 12.52 -6.29 -0.09
CA LYS A 28 11.61 -6.65 0.99
C LYS A 28 11.32 -5.45 1.87
N PHE A 29 10.08 -5.33 2.31
CA PHE A 29 9.64 -4.27 3.21
C PHE A 29 8.97 -4.87 4.45
N ARG A 30 9.17 -4.21 5.59
CA ARG A 30 8.48 -4.53 6.84
C ARG A 30 7.42 -3.45 7.11
N VAL A 31 6.22 -3.89 7.49
CA VAL A 31 5.19 -2.99 8.01
C VAL A 31 5.57 -2.60 9.44
N GLU A 32 5.83 -1.32 9.67
CA GLU A 32 6.13 -0.76 10.98
C GLU A 32 4.83 -0.32 11.68
N ARG A 33 3.83 0.12 10.90
CA ARG A 33 2.53 0.53 11.45
C ARG A 33 1.39 0.33 10.45
N VAL A 34 0.27 -0.14 10.96
CA VAL A 34 -1.04 -0.08 10.29
C VAL A 34 -1.85 1.01 10.98
N ILE A 35 -2.35 1.98 10.22
CA ILE A 35 -3.09 3.15 10.75
C ILE A 35 -4.60 2.96 10.63
N ASN A 36 -5.03 2.14 9.67
CA ASN A 36 -6.43 1.81 9.44
C ASN A 36 -6.94 0.70 10.39
N SER A 37 -8.18 0.85 10.86
CA SER A 37 -8.94 -0.20 11.52
C SER A 37 -9.77 -0.99 10.53
N ASN A 38 -9.91 -2.31 10.74
CA ASN A 38 -10.71 -3.18 9.87
C ASN A 38 -12.12 -2.61 9.61
N GLY A 39 -12.49 -2.54 8.33
CA GLY A 39 -13.80 -2.05 7.90
C GLY A 39 -13.95 -0.52 7.88
N ALA A 40 -12.91 0.23 8.25
CA ALA A 40 -12.91 1.68 8.10
C ALA A 40 -12.93 2.09 6.63
N GLN A 41 -13.75 3.10 6.32
CA GLN A 41 -13.73 3.76 5.02
C GLN A 41 -12.43 4.54 4.87
N VAL A 42 -11.81 4.44 3.69
CA VAL A 42 -10.58 5.15 3.34
C VAL A 42 -10.85 6.08 2.17
N SER A 43 -10.20 7.24 2.16
CA SER A 43 -10.30 8.26 1.12
C SER A 43 -8.96 8.41 0.40
N PRO A 44 -8.95 8.91 -0.85
CA PRO A 44 -7.71 9.26 -1.54
C PRO A 44 -6.90 10.27 -0.72
N GLY A 45 -5.64 9.94 -0.46
CA GLY A 45 -4.72 10.76 0.34
C GLY A 45 -4.55 10.29 1.79
N ASP A 46 -5.36 9.35 2.28
CA ASP A 46 -5.20 8.79 3.63
C ASP A 46 -3.89 7.99 3.75
N LEU A 47 -3.21 8.14 4.89
CA LEU A 47 -2.05 7.33 5.24
C LEU A 47 -2.52 6.01 5.87
N LEU A 48 -2.32 4.90 5.17
CA LEU A 48 -2.80 3.58 5.62
C LEU A 48 -1.72 2.75 6.33
N PHE A 49 -0.48 2.82 5.83
CA PHE A 49 0.64 2.00 6.30
C PHE A 49 1.92 2.81 6.36
N ILE A 50 2.78 2.48 7.33
CA ILE A 50 4.18 2.90 7.35
C ILE A 50 5.02 1.65 7.13
N VAL A 51 5.88 1.69 6.11
CA VAL A 51 6.77 0.58 5.74
C VAL A 51 8.22 1.03 5.74
N ARG A 52 9.13 0.10 6.03
CA ARG A 52 10.57 0.32 5.98
C ARG A 52 11.24 -0.75 5.11
N PRO A 53 12.22 -0.39 4.27
CA PRO A 53 13.03 -1.38 3.56
C PRO A 53 13.76 -2.28 4.55
N VAL A 54 13.82 -3.57 4.21
CA VAL A 54 14.63 -4.56 4.92
C VAL A 54 15.84 -4.85 4.02
N PRO A 55 17.08 -4.63 4.50
CA PRO A 55 18.26 -5.04 3.75
C PRO A 55 18.20 -6.54 3.47
N ASP A 56 18.54 -6.94 2.25
CA ASP A 56 18.82 -8.36 2.01
C ASP A 56 20.08 -8.73 2.81
N LYS A 57 20.05 -9.92 3.43
CA LYS A 57 21.11 -10.39 4.33
C LYS A 57 22.39 -10.75 3.59
#